data_AF-A0A7S3E697-F1
#
_entry.id   AF-A0A7S3E697-F1
#
_cell.length_a   1.000
_cell.length_b   1.000
_cell.length_c   1.000
_cell.angle_alpha   90.00
_cell.angle_beta   90.00
_cell.angle_gamma   90.00
#
_symmetry.space_group_name_H-M   'P 1'
#
loop_
_entity.id
_entity.type
_entity.pdbx_description
1 polymer ?
#
loop_
_entity_poly.entity_id
_entity_poly.type
_entity_poly.pdbx_seq_one_letter_code
_entity_poly.pdbx_strand_id
1 'polypeptide(L)'
;NLVKEDLRKLMPNVASSVRITLVEARDILGSFNPDLRLYAERILNQSGVEIVKAQVNAVNPQSVMLSDGSEIDYGLLVWSTGVGPTPFITSLPFTKARDGRLEVDSFLRVKDAETGDTVENVFSLGDCSCIEGSPLPTTAQVAEQQGKWLSSYFNRLKVGVETGAFQYRHLGQMSAMTTGSAVTDLGDSKSDSPQFKMSGFLSWVAWRAVYLTKLGSFQNKLYVVLNWITTQALGRDLTRW
;
A
#
# COMPACT_ATOMS: atom_id res chain seq x y z
N ASN A 1 -14.39 -4.46 13.88
CA ASN A 1 -14.66 -4.10 12.46
C ASN A 1 -16.13 -3.70 12.34
N LEU A 2 -16.53 -3.02 11.26
CA LEU A 2 -17.89 -2.49 11.04
C LEU A 2 -19.00 -3.53 11.36
N VAL A 3 -18.84 -4.76 10.85
CA VAL A 3 -19.82 -5.83 11.01
C VAL A 3 -19.99 -6.25 12.48
N LYS A 4 -18.89 -6.53 13.19
CA LYS A 4 -18.95 -7.03 14.57
C LYS A 4 -19.18 -5.95 15.62
N GLU A 5 -18.82 -4.70 15.35
CA GLU A 5 -18.92 -3.58 16.31
C GLU A 5 -20.21 -2.77 16.16
N ASP A 6 -20.49 -2.29 14.94
CA ASP A 6 -21.57 -1.33 14.69
C ASP A 6 -22.84 -2.04 14.17
N LEU A 7 -22.74 -2.80 13.08
CA LEU A 7 -23.90 -3.49 12.49
C LEU A 7 -24.49 -4.53 13.44
N ARG A 8 -23.67 -5.24 14.22
CA ARG A 8 -24.17 -6.18 15.21
C ARG A 8 -25.06 -5.51 16.28
N LYS A 9 -24.82 -4.24 16.60
CA LYS A 9 -25.62 -3.48 17.57
C LYS A 9 -26.88 -2.91 16.92
N LEU A 10 -26.78 -2.40 15.69
CA LEU A 10 -27.87 -1.69 15.01
C LEU A 10 -28.83 -2.63 14.25
N MET A 11 -28.30 -3.66 13.60
CA MET A 11 -29.02 -4.57 12.70
C MET A 11 -28.49 -6.01 12.80
N PRO A 12 -28.74 -6.72 13.92
CA PRO A 12 -28.12 -8.02 14.20
C PRO A 12 -28.44 -9.09 13.12
N ASN A 13 -29.66 -9.10 12.59
CA ASN A 13 -30.08 -10.03 11.54
C ASN A 13 -29.32 -9.82 10.22
N VAL A 14 -28.97 -8.57 9.91
CA VAL A 14 -28.15 -8.25 8.73
C VAL A 14 -26.70 -8.62 9.00
N ALA A 15 -26.18 -8.27 10.18
CA ALA A 15 -24.80 -8.57 10.56
C ALA A 15 -24.48 -10.07 10.51
N SER A 16 -25.43 -10.95 10.88
CA SER A 16 -25.27 -12.41 10.78
C SER A 16 -25.23 -12.95 9.34
N SER A 17 -25.77 -12.19 8.38
CA SER A 17 -25.84 -12.59 6.97
C SER A 17 -24.66 -12.05 6.15
N VAL A 18 -23.84 -11.17 6.73
CA VAL A 18 -22.66 -10.62 6.05
C VAL A 18 -21.50 -11.63 6.13
N ARG A 19 -20.98 -12.00 4.96
CA ARG A 19 -19.73 -12.74 4.80
C ARG A 19 -18.68 -11.83 4.16
N ILE A 20 -17.46 -11.83 4.70
CA ILE A 20 -16.32 -11.11 4.11
C ILE A 20 -15.28 -12.17 3.71
N THR A 21 -14.96 -12.22 2.43
CA THR A 21 -13.93 -13.11 1.89
C THR A 21 -12.80 -12.28 1.30
N LEU A 22 -11.56 -12.54 1.75
CA LEU A 22 -10.33 -11.97 1.23
C LEU A 22 -9.66 -13.01 0.33
N VAL A 23 -9.61 -12.72 -0.98
CA VAL A 23 -8.94 -13.58 -1.96
C VAL A 23 -7.52 -13.05 -2.19
N GLU A 24 -6.51 -13.90 -1.98
CA GLU A 24 -5.10 -13.58 -2.20
C GLU A 24 -4.41 -14.77 -2.88
N ALA A 25 -3.57 -14.52 -3.87
CA ALA A 25 -2.93 -15.58 -4.64
C ALA A 25 -1.80 -16.30 -3.86
N ARG A 26 -1.18 -15.58 -2.92
CA ARG A 26 -0.06 -16.06 -2.12
C ARG A 26 -0.39 -15.95 -0.62
N ASP A 27 0.56 -15.45 0.16
CA ASP A 27 0.33 -15.10 1.57
C ASP A 27 -0.04 -13.63 1.67
N ILE A 28 -1.01 -13.32 2.54
CA ILE A 28 -1.31 -11.93 2.87
C ILE A 28 -0.07 -11.26 3.46
N LEU A 29 0.07 -9.97 3.20
CA LEU A 29 1.21 -9.18 3.70
C LEU A 29 2.56 -9.82 3.32
N GLY A 30 2.70 -10.35 2.10
CA GLY A 30 3.86 -11.15 1.68
C GLY A 30 5.24 -10.50 1.84
N SER A 31 5.32 -9.18 1.96
CA SER A 31 6.56 -8.44 2.26
C SER A 31 6.94 -8.43 3.74
N PHE A 32 6.04 -8.85 4.64
CA PHE A 32 6.26 -8.85 6.10
C PHE A 32 6.91 -10.16 6.56
N ASN A 33 7.58 -10.08 7.72
CA ASN A 33 8.09 -11.26 8.42
C ASN A 33 7.01 -12.37 8.58
N PRO A 34 7.35 -13.66 8.37
CA PRO A 34 6.41 -14.78 8.49
C PRO A 34 5.56 -14.79 9.78
N ASP A 35 6.14 -14.43 10.93
CA ASP A 35 5.40 -14.43 12.20
C ASP A 35 4.31 -13.36 12.24
N LEU A 36 4.56 -12.21 11.60
CA LEU A 36 3.59 -11.13 11.48
C LEU A 36 2.45 -11.51 10.52
N ARG A 37 2.77 -12.27 9.46
CA ARG A 37 1.77 -12.80 8.52
C ARG A 37 0.83 -13.79 9.22
N LEU A 38 1.39 -14.75 9.97
CA LEU A 38 0.60 -15.70 10.77
C LEU A 38 -0.28 -14.99 11.82
N TYR A 39 0.25 -13.97 12.48
CA TYR A 39 -0.53 -13.14 13.40
C TYR A 39 -1.69 -12.46 12.68
N ALA A 40 -1.45 -11.86 11.52
CA ALA A 40 -2.47 -11.16 10.73
C ALA A 40 -3.58 -12.11 10.25
N GLU A 41 -3.22 -13.29 9.74
CA GLU A 41 -4.18 -14.32 9.31
C GLU A 41 -5.08 -14.73 10.48
N ARG A 42 -4.49 -15.01 11.65
CA ARG A 42 -5.24 -15.36 12.86
C ARG A 42 -6.24 -14.28 13.27
N ILE A 43 -5.80 -13.01 13.27
CA ILE A 43 -6.67 -11.89 13.67
C ILE A 43 -7.81 -11.67 12.66
N LEU A 44 -7.53 -11.78 11.36
CA LEU A 44 -8.57 -11.68 10.33
C LEU A 44 -9.60 -12.80 10.45
N ASN A 45 -9.16 -14.05 10.60
CA ASN A 45 -10.03 -15.21 10.82
C ASN A 45 -10.89 -15.03 12.09
N GLN A 46 -10.29 -14.62 13.22
CA GLN A 46 -11.02 -14.31 14.45
C GLN A 46 -12.03 -13.16 14.26
N SER A 47 -11.77 -12.24 13.33
CA SER A 47 -12.68 -11.15 12.99
C SER A 47 -13.81 -11.55 12.04
N GLY A 48 -13.86 -12.82 11.60
CA GLY A 48 -14.89 -13.36 10.71
C GLY A 48 -14.60 -13.12 9.22
N VAL A 49 -13.35 -12.81 8.87
CA VAL A 49 -12.90 -12.72 7.47
C VAL A 49 -12.40 -14.10 7.06
N GLU A 50 -12.93 -14.63 5.96
CA GLU A 50 -12.46 -15.86 5.34
C GLU A 50 -11.33 -15.54 4.36
N ILE A 51 -10.18 -16.20 4.48
CA ILE A 51 -9.05 -16.00 3.58
C ILE A 51 -9.01 -17.17 2.59
N VAL A 52 -9.09 -16.87 1.29
CA VAL A 52 -9.04 -17.85 0.20
C VAL A 52 -7.75 -17.66 -0.58
N LYS A 53 -6.93 -18.71 -0.65
CA LYS A 53 -5.66 -18.71 -1.39
C LYS A 53 -5.88 -19.08 -2.85
N ALA A 54 -6.25 -18.11 -3.68
CA ALA A 54 -6.54 -18.32 -5.09
C ALA A 54 -6.31 -17.04 -5.92
N GLN A 55 -6.19 -17.21 -7.24
CA GLN A 55 -6.26 -16.08 -8.18
C GLN A 55 -7.70 -15.92 -8.68
N VAL A 56 -8.11 -14.68 -8.94
CA VAL A 56 -9.36 -14.41 -9.65
C VAL A 56 -9.09 -14.44 -11.15
N ASN A 57 -9.80 -15.30 -11.87
CA ASN A 57 -9.70 -15.45 -13.32
C ASN A 57 -10.71 -14.56 -14.06
N ALA A 58 -11.93 -14.45 -13.54
CA ALA A 58 -12.99 -13.67 -14.14
C ALA A 58 -13.93 -13.08 -13.08
N VAL A 59 -14.53 -11.93 -13.42
CA VAL A 59 -15.56 -11.29 -12.61
C VAL A 59 -16.86 -11.32 -13.41
N ASN A 60 -17.85 -12.03 -12.90
CA ASN A 60 -19.20 -12.07 -13.42
C ASN A 60 -20.08 -11.07 -12.66
N PRO A 61 -21.29 -10.74 -13.14
CA PRO A 61 -22.15 -9.75 -12.47
C PRO A 61 -22.49 -10.04 -11.00
N GLN A 62 -22.49 -11.31 -10.57
CA GLN A 62 -22.88 -11.74 -9.22
C GLN A 62 -21.88 -12.71 -8.57
N SER A 63 -20.83 -13.13 -9.27
CA SER A 63 -19.83 -14.07 -8.77
C SER A 63 -18.42 -13.73 -9.26
N VAL A 64 -17.41 -14.17 -8.53
CA VAL A 64 -16.01 -14.17 -9.01
C VAL A 64 -15.60 -15.62 -9.26
N MET A 65 -14.96 -15.87 -10.40
CA MET A 65 -14.41 -17.18 -10.75
C MET A 65 -12.94 -17.25 -10.36
N LEU A 66 -12.58 -18.28 -9.61
CA LEU A 66 -11.22 -18.50 -9.14
C LEU A 66 -10.43 -19.41 -10.08
N SER A 67 -9.11 -19.44 -9.88
CA SER A 67 -8.17 -20.22 -10.67
C SER A 67 -8.35 -21.73 -10.58
N ASP A 68 -8.98 -22.22 -9.51
CA ASP A 68 -9.32 -23.64 -9.32
C ASP A 68 -10.69 -24.02 -9.91
N GLY A 69 -11.38 -23.07 -10.55
CA GLY A 69 -12.71 -23.26 -11.13
C GLY A 69 -13.87 -23.08 -10.13
N SER A 70 -13.59 -22.80 -8.86
CA SER A 70 -14.63 -22.45 -7.89
C SER A 70 -15.17 -21.03 -8.13
N GLU A 71 -16.40 -20.78 -7.68
CA GLU A 71 -17.04 -19.48 -7.75
C GLU A 71 -17.44 -18.98 -6.36
N ILE A 72 -17.30 -17.67 -6.14
CA ILE A 72 -17.74 -17.00 -4.91
C ILE A 72 -18.74 -15.91 -5.27
N ASP A 73 -19.98 -16.09 -4.81
CA ASP A 73 -21.02 -15.06 -4.92
C ASP A 73 -20.68 -13.82 -4.09
N TYR A 74 -20.94 -12.65 -4.64
CA TYR A 74 -20.70 -11.38 -3.96
C TYR A 74 -21.85 -10.38 -4.17
N GLY A 75 -22.10 -9.55 -3.16
CA GLY A 75 -22.92 -8.34 -3.29
C GLY A 75 -22.08 -7.07 -3.49
N LEU A 76 -20.85 -7.08 -2.97
CA LEU A 76 -19.85 -6.02 -3.16
C LEU A 76 -18.49 -6.64 -3.44
N LEU A 77 -17.86 -6.25 -4.54
CA LEU A 77 -16.48 -6.61 -4.88
C LEU A 77 -15.58 -5.38 -4.69
N VAL A 78 -14.53 -5.52 -3.89
CA VAL A 78 -13.50 -4.49 -3.70
C VAL A 78 -12.20 -4.98 -4.31
N TRP A 79 -11.82 -4.41 -5.45
CA TRP A 79 -10.56 -4.75 -6.11
C TRP A 79 -9.42 -3.87 -5.59
N SER A 80 -8.49 -4.46 -4.85
CA SER A 80 -7.40 -3.75 -4.17
C SER A 80 -6.00 -4.25 -4.55
N THR A 81 -5.90 -4.94 -5.69
CA THR A 81 -4.66 -5.55 -6.20
C THR A 81 -4.32 -5.05 -7.59
N GLY A 82 -3.03 -5.04 -7.91
CA GLY A 82 -2.49 -4.66 -9.21
C GLY A 82 -2.44 -3.14 -9.40
N VAL A 83 -1.22 -2.62 -9.53
CA VAL A 83 -0.98 -1.27 -10.07
C VAL A 83 -0.29 -1.45 -11.41
N GLY A 84 -0.79 -0.76 -12.43
CA GLY A 84 -0.23 -0.78 -13.78
C GLY A 84 0.04 0.64 -14.28
N PRO A 85 0.87 0.80 -15.32
CA PRO A 85 1.10 2.09 -15.94
C PRO A 85 -0.20 2.65 -16.52
N THR A 86 -0.37 3.96 -16.44
CA THR A 86 -1.54 4.63 -17.03
C THR A 86 -1.41 4.71 -18.55
N PRO A 87 -2.53 4.89 -19.30
CA PRO A 87 -2.49 5.08 -20.75
C PRO A 87 -1.52 6.19 -21.20
N PHE A 88 -1.43 7.27 -20.42
CA PHE A 88 -0.46 8.35 -20.65
C PHE A 88 0.99 7.86 -20.56
N ILE A 89 1.33 7.10 -19.51
CA ILE A 89 2.69 6.57 -19.35
C ILE A 89 3.02 5.62 -20.50
N THR A 90 2.09 4.77 -20.91
CA THR A 90 2.31 3.83 -22.02
C THR A 90 2.43 4.54 -23.38
N SER A 91 1.78 5.69 -23.58
CA SER A 91 1.80 6.40 -24.86
C SER A 91 3.06 7.23 -25.09
N LEU A 92 3.84 7.53 -24.06
CA LEU A 92 5.07 8.34 -24.20
C LEU A 92 6.16 7.58 -24.97
N PRO A 93 6.89 8.22 -25.92
CA PRO A 93 7.91 7.60 -26.76
C PRO A 93 9.26 7.45 -26.04
N PHE A 94 9.23 6.94 -24.80
CA PHE A 94 10.42 6.73 -23.96
C PHE A 94 10.58 5.25 -23.64
N THR A 95 11.80 4.84 -23.31
CA THR A 95 12.09 3.45 -22.93
C THR A 95 11.19 2.99 -21.79
N LYS A 96 10.62 1.79 -21.94
CA LYS A 96 9.78 1.15 -20.93
C LYS A 96 10.50 -0.03 -20.30
N ALA A 97 10.37 -0.17 -18.98
CA ALA A 97 10.69 -1.42 -18.31
C ALA A 97 9.70 -2.52 -18.72
N ARG A 98 10.00 -3.78 -18.36
CA ARG A 98 9.17 -4.96 -18.69
C ARG A 98 7.72 -4.86 -18.22
N ASP A 99 7.45 -4.08 -17.18
CA ASP A 99 6.11 -3.86 -16.62
C ASP A 99 5.43 -2.59 -17.13
N GLY A 100 6.02 -1.94 -18.15
CA GLY A 100 5.45 -0.78 -18.85
C GLY A 100 5.66 0.57 -18.16
N ARG A 101 6.41 0.63 -17.05
CA ARG A 101 6.85 1.89 -16.43
C ARG A 101 7.96 2.56 -17.23
N LEU A 102 8.16 3.86 -17.04
CA LEU A 102 9.29 4.60 -17.63
C LEU A 102 10.59 4.10 -17.04
N GLU A 103 11.54 3.71 -17.90
CA GLU A 103 12.88 3.41 -17.44
C GLU A 103 13.63 4.70 -17.17
N VAL A 104 14.24 4.77 -15.99
CA VAL A 104 15.08 5.88 -15.57
C VAL A 104 16.46 5.41 -15.16
N ASP A 105 17.44 6.29 -15.18
CA ASP A 105 18.75 6.03 -14.59
C ASP A 105 18.76 6.23 -13.06
N SER A 106 19.91 6.03 -12.45
CA SER A 106 20.13 6.27 -11.01
C SER A 106 19.96 7.73 -10.54
N PHE A 107 19.75 8.68 -11.47
CA PHE A 107 19.42 10.08 -11.21
C PHE A 107 17.95 10.43 -11.55
N LEU A 108 17.12 9.41 -11.78
CA LEU A 108 15.70 9.53 -12.12
C LEU A 108 15.41 10.22 -13.47
N ARG A 109 16.42 10.28 -14.36
CA ARG A 109 16.28 10.81 -15.72
C ARG A 109 15.70 9.76 -16.64
N VAL A 110 14.72 10.14 -17.45
CA VAL A 110 14.05 9.21 -18.38
C VAL A 110 14.99 8.82 -19.51
N LYS A 111 14.99 7.55 -19.90
CA LYS A 111 15.75 7.06 -21.05
C LYS A 111 14.97 7.18 -22.36
N ASP A 112 15.64 7.63 -23.40
CA ASP A 112 15.12 7.66 -24.76
C ASP A 112 14.93 6.25 -25.32
N ALA A 113 13.90 6.04 -26.13
CA ALA A 113 13.56 4.72 -26.68
C ALA A 113 14.46 4.30 -27.85
N GLU A 114 15.01 5.25 -28.60
CA GLU A 114 15.82 5.00 -29.80
C GLU A 114 17.30 4.93 -29.46
N THR A 115 17.80 5.88 -28.65
CA THR A 115 19.22 5.97 -28.32
C THR A 115 19.61 5.18 -27.07
N GLY A 116 18.67 4.99 -26.13
CA GLY A 116 18.94 4.44 -24.80
C GLY A 116 19.63 5.42 -23.84
N ASP A 117 19.99 6.61 -24.31
CA ASP A 117 20.57 7.68 -23.50
C ASP A 117 19.50 8.41 -22.66
N THR A 118 19.93 9.20 -21.69
CA THR A 118 19.01 10.03 -20.89
C THR A 118 18.48 11.21 -21.71
N VAL A 119 17.18 11.45 -21.64
CA VAL A 119 16.52 12.62 -22.23
C VAL A 119 16.78 13.84 -21.36
N GLU A 120 17.22 14.94 -21.99
CA GLU A 120 17.49 16.18 -21.28
C GLU A 120 16.20 16.77 -20.66
N ASN A 121 16.29 17.24 -19.42
CA ASN A 121 15.19 17.92 -18.70
C ASN A 121 13.93 17.07 -18.47
N VAL A 122 13.99 15.74 -18.65
CA VAL A 122 12.85 14.84 -18.39
C VAL A 122 13.19 13.86 -17.26
N PHE A 123 12.38 13.90 -16.20
CA PHE A 123 12.54 13.07 -15.00
C PHE A 123 11.24 12.30 -14.69
N SER A 124 11.37 11.13 -14.09
CA SER A 124 10.24 10.32 -13.62
C SER A 124 10.52 9.73 -12.24
N LEU A 125 9.52 9.76 -11.36
CA LEU A 125 9.60 9.22 -9.99
C LEU A 125 8.28 8.58 -9.58
N GLY A 126 8.30 7.81 -8.50
CA GLY A 126 7.14 7.13 -7.96
C GLY A 126 6.71 5.95 -8.83
N ASP A 127 5.42 5.64 -8.78
CA ASP A 127 4.86 4.39 -9.33
C ASP A 127 4.97 4.28 -10.86
N CYS A 128 5.22 5.38 -11.58
CA CYS A 128 5.42 5.35 -13.03
C CYS A 128 6.88 5.15 -13.46
N SER A 129 7.81 5.03 -12.51
CA SER A 129 9.26 4.95 -12.75
C SER A 129 9.83 3.57 -12.39
N CYS A 130 10.87 3.16 -13.12
CA CYS A 130 11.66 1.95 -12.87
C CYS A 130 13.15 2.28 -13.08
N ILE A 131 13.96 2.18 -12.02
CA ILE A 131 15.38 2.55 -12.06
C ILE A 131 16.17 1.39 -12.68
N GLU A 132 16.72 1.59 -13.87
CA GLU A 132 17.64 0.64 -14.54
C GLU A 132 17.08 -0.80 -14.61
N GLY A 133 15.77 -0.92 -14.87
CA GLY A 133 15.07 -2.21 -14.90
C GLY A 133 14.91 -2.90 -13.54
N SER A 134 15.37 -2.28 -12.45
CA SER A 134 15.25 -2.74 -11.06
C SER A 134 14.13 -1.97 -10.35
N PRO A 135 12.89 -2.50 -10.35
CA PRO A 135 11.77 -1.78 -9.80
C PRO A 135 11.83 -1.66 -8.28
N LEU A 136 11.65 -0.44 -7.78
CA LEU A 136 11.35 -0.22 -6.36
C LEU A 136 9.85 -0.48 -6.09
N PRO A 137 9.48 -0.81 -4.84
CA PRO A 137 8.08 -0.97 -4.45
C PRO A 137 7.25 0.30 -4.73
N THR A 138 6.06 0.13 -5.30
CA THR A 138 5.10 1.21 -5.57
C THR A 138 4.46 1.71 -4.27
N THR A 139 5.22 2.51 -3.52
CA THR A 139 4.84 2.98 -2.18
C THR A 139 5.04 4.48 -2.06
N ALA A 140 4.20 5.10 -1.24
CA ALA A 140 4.34 6.52 -0.90
C ALA A 140 5.72 6.84 -0.29
N GLN A 141 6.36 5.89 0.38
CA GLN A 141 7.70 6.05 0.95
C GLN A 141 8.77 6.23 -0.14
N VAL A 142 8.72 5.42 -1.19
CA VAL A 142 9.63 5.54 -2.35
C VAL A 142 9.41 6.88 -3.05
N ALA A 143 8.15 7.23 -3.35
CA ALA A 143 7.82 8.49 -4.00
C ALA A 143 8.23 9.72 -3.16
N GLU A 144 8.00 9.70 -1.84
CA GLU A 144 8.42 10.76 -0.91
C GLU A 144 9.94 10.95 -0.92
N GLN A 145 10.71 9.85 -0.86
CA GLN A 145 12.17 9.91 -0.88
C GLN A 145 12.73 10.38 -2.23
N GLN A 146 12.19 9.88 -3.34
CA GLN A 146 12.58 10.33 -4.67
C GLN A 146 12.27 11.81 -4.87
N GLY A 147 11.10 12.29 -4.44
CA GLY A 147 10.76 13.71 -4.51
C GLY A 147 11.69 14.61 -3.69
N LYS A 148 12.03 14.21 -2.46
CA LYS A 148 13.00 14.94 -1.62
C LYS A 148 14.41 14.94 -2.21
N TRP A 149 14.84 13.81 -2.77
CA TRP A 149 16.12 13.73 -3.44
C TRP A 149 16.14 14.60 -4.70
N LEU A 150 15.11 14.54 -5.55
CA LEU A 150 15.06 15.28 -6.81
C LEU A 150 14.98 16.80 -6.60
N SER A 151 14.21 17.25 -5.62
CA SER A 151 14.19 18.67 -5.21
C SER A 151 15.55 19.15 -4.71
N SER A 152 16.25 18.33 -3.92
CA SER A 152 17.61 18.63 -3.46
C SER A 152 18.61 18.64 -4.62
N TYR A 153 18.46 17.71 -5.56
CA TYR A 153 19.26 17.62 -6.79
C TYR A 153 19.13 18.89 -7.63
N PHE A 154 17.91 19.37 -7.89
CA PHE A 154 17.71 20.62 -8.64
C PHE A 154 18.33 21.85 -7.94
N ASN A 155 18.19 21.94 -6.61
CA ASN A 155 18.78 23.04 -5.85
C ASN A 155 20.32 23.05 -5.93
N ARG A 156 20.95 21.88 -5.96
CA ARG A 156 22.42 21.72 -6.07
C ARG A 156 22.91 21.95 -7.50
N LEU A 157 22.16 21.46 -8.50
CA LEU A 157 22.45 21.68 -9.90
C LEU A 157 22.54 23.18 -10.23
N LYS A 158 21.66 23.99 -9.65
CA LYS A 158 21.67 25.46 -9.80
C LYS A 158 22.98 26.12 -9.35
N VAL A 159 23.66 25.56 -8.36
CA VAL A 159 24.90 26.10 -7.80
C VAL A 159 26.15 25.34 -8.25
N GLY A 160 26.01 24.41 -9.21
CA GLY A 160 27.12 23.63 -9.75
C GLY A 160 27.71 22.61 -8.76
N VAL A 161 26.94 22.19 -7.75
CA VAL A 161 27.39 21.20 -6.76
C VAL A 161 26.97 19.80 -7.22
N GLU A 162 27.94 18.89 -7.35
CA GLU A 162 27.67 17.49 -7.68
C GLU A 162 26.85 16.80 -6.58
N THR A 163 25.99 15.87 -7.00
CA THR A 163 25.12 15.08 -6.11
C THR A 163 25.31 13.60 -6.44
N GLY A 164 25.32 12.74 -5.42
CA GLY A 164 25.34 11.29 -5.64
C GLY A 164 23.99 10.77 -6.15
N ALA A 165 24.02 9.60 -6.79
CA ALA A 165 22.84 8.88 -7.26
C ALA A 165 21.79 8.67 -6.15
N PHE A 166 20.52 8.52 -6.55
CA PHE A 166 19.44 8.21 -5.64
C PHE A 166 19.64 6.83 -5.00
N GLN A 167 19.48 6.77 -3.67
CA GLN A 167 19.50 5.52 -2.92
C GLN A 167 18.26 5.44 -2.04
N TYR A 168 17.43 4.43 -2.29
CA TYR A 168 16.26 4.17 -1.47
C TYR A 168 16.65 3.58 -0.12
N ARG A 169 16.09 4.14 0.95
CA ARG A 169 16.22 3.61 2.31
C ARG A 169 14.87 3.12 2.79
N HIS A 170 14.72 1.80 2.93
CA HIS A 170 13.52 1.24 3.54
C HIS A 170 13.46 1.61 5.03
N LEU A 171 12.34 2.20 5.46
CA LEU A 171 12.07 2.63 6.83
C LEU A 171 11.22 1.60 7.60
N GLY A 172 10.92 0.46 7.00
CA GLY A 172 9.95 -0.49 7.49
C GLY A 172 8.55 -0.27 6.92
N GLN A 173 7.61 -1.05 7.44
CA GLN A 173 6.22 -1.14 7.00
C GLN A 173 5.31 -1.45 8.19
N MET A 174 4.07 -0.95 8.12
CA MET A 174 3.07 -1.16 9.15
C MET A 174 1.72 -1.41 8.50
N SER A 175 0.90 -2.28 9.07
CA SER A 175 -0.45 -2.56 8.58
C SER A 175 -1.42 -2.72 9.74
N ALA A 176 -2.50 -1.95 9.73
CA ALA A 176 -3.62 -2.11 10.65
C ALA A 176 -4.58 -3.18 10.10
N MET A 177 -5.00 -4.12 10.95
CA MET A 177 -5.87 -5.23 10.55
C MET A 177 -7.30 -5.00 11.02
N THR A 178 -7.48 -4.85 12.33
CA THR A 178 -8.78 -4.63 12.97
C THR A 178 -8.64 -3.58 14.06
N THR A 179 -9.74 -3.15 14.66
CA THR A 179 -9.71 -2.22 15.80
C THR A 179 -8.82 -2.81 16.91
N GLY A 180 -7.77 -2.10 17.28
CA GLY A 180 -6.83 -2.53 18.33
C GLY A 180 -5.75 -3.54 17.89
N SER A 181 -5.66 -3.89 16.60
CA SER A 181 -4.65 -4.83 16.09
C SER A 181 -3.92 -4.30 14.87
N ALA A 182 -2.59 -4.26 14.94
CA ALA A 182 -1.72 -3.95 13.80
C ALA A 182 -0.46 -4.82 13.83
N VAL A 183 0.28 -4.79 12.73
CA VAL A 183 1.62 -5.35 12.59
C VAL A 183 2.59 -4.26 12.16
N THR A 184 3.80 -4.31 12.71
CA THR A 184 4.88 -3.36 12.48
C THR A 184 6.14 -4.16 12.25
N ASP A 185 6.77 -3.90 11.11
CA ASP A 185 7.99 -4.54 10.67
C ASP A 185 9.01 -3.45 10.34
N LEU A 186 9.96 -3.23 11.24
CA LEU A 186 11.04 -2.27 11.08
C LEU A 186 12.32 -3.05 10.81
N GLY A 187 12.58 -3.29 9.53
CA GLY A 187 13.81 -3.91 9.02
C GLY A 187 14.61 -2.94 8.15
N ASP A 188 15.92 -3.10 8.16
CA ASP A 188 16.81 -2.39 7.24
C ASP A 188 16.90 -3.16 5.92
N SER A 189 17.02 -2.45 4.80
CA SER A 189 17.02 -3.00 3.44
C SER A 189 18.21 -3.94 3.15
N LYS A 190 19.15 -4.08 4.09
CA LYS A 190 20.41 -4.85 3.96
C LYS A 190 20.48 -6.08 4.90
N SER A 191 19.42 -6.38 5.64
CA SER A 191 19.40 -7.49 6.61
C SER A 191 18.17 -8.37 6.36
N ASP A 192 18.39 -9.66 6.11
CA ASP A 192 17.33 -10.69 5.97
C ASP A 192 16.51 -10.90 7.26
N SER A 193 16.80 -10.14 8.30
CA SER A 193 16.07 -10.13 9.57
C SER A 193 15.61 -8.71 9.91
N PRO A 194 14.33 -8.52 10.28
CA PRO A 194 13.86 -7.24 10.78
C PRO A 194 14.51 -6.96 12.14
N GLN A 195 15.04 -5.75 12.32
CA GLN A 195 15.68 -5.36 13.57
C GLN A 195 14.64 -5.23 14.70
N PHE A 196 13.38 -4.92 14.35
CA PHE A 196 12.29 -4.84 15.29
C PHE A 196 10.96 -5.24 14.65
N LYS A 197 10.27 -6.20 15.27
CA LYS A 197 8.92 -6.64 14.89
C LYS A 197 7.97 -6.49 16.07
N MET A 198 6.76 -5.99 15.81
CA MET A 198 5.75 -5.77 16.84
C MET A 198 4.34 -6.01 16.29
N SER A 199 3.51 -6.73 17.03
CA SER A 199 2.11 -7.02 16.68
C SER A 199 1.13 -6.70 17.81
N GLY A 200 -0.15 -6.58 17.47
CA GLY A 200 -1.23 -6.33 18.43
C GLY A 200 -1.41 -4.88 18.84
N PHE A 201 -1.86 -4.67 20.08
CA PHE A 201 -2.34 -3.37 20.53
C PHE A 201 -1.24 -2.30 20.59
N LEU A 202 -0.03 -2.64 21.05
CA LEU A 202 1.10 -1.71 21.05
C LEU A 202 1.49 -1.31 19.63
N SER A 203 1.48 -2.28 18.70
CA SER A 203 1.66 -2.02 17.26
C SER A 203 0.58 -1.08 16.71
N TRP A 204 -0.66 -1.26 17.14
CA TRP A 204 -1.78 -0.42 16.74
C TRP A 204 -1.66 1.02 17.25
N VAL A 205 -1.21 1.22 18.49
CA VAL A 205 -0.93 2.55 19.04
C VAL A 205 0.24 3.22 18.28
N ALA A 206 1.33 2.49 18.05
CA ALA A 206 2.46 3.00 17.28
C ALA A 206 2.05 3.38 15.85
N TRP A 207 1.24 2.55 15.19
CA TRP A 207 0.69 2.82 13.87
C TRP A 207 -0.09 4.14 13.86
N ARG A 208 -0.99 4.36 14.83
CA ARG A 208 -1.74 5.63 14.93
C ARG A 208 -0.80 6.82 15.10
N ALA A 209 0.21 6.71 15.97
CA ALA A 209 1.16 7.79 16.22
C ALA A 209 1.95 8.14 14.94
N VAL A 210 2.51 7.14 14.25
CA VAL A 210 3.27 7.33 13.01
C VAL A 210 2.40 8.01 11.94
N TYR A 211 1.22 7.48 11.65
CA TYR A 211 0.36 8.06 10.61
C TYR A 211 -0.16 9.45 10.98
N LEU A 212 -0.38 9.73 12.27
CA LEU A 212 -0.72 11.09 12.72
C LEU A 212 0.43 12.08 12.46
N THR A 213 1.69 11.67 12.70
CA THR A 213 2.85 12.53 12.40
C THR A 213 3.05 12.76 10.91
N LYS A 214 2.74 11.75 10.07
CA LYS A 214 2.84 11.81 8.61
C LYS A 214 1.81 12.71 7.92
N LEU A 215 0.72 13.08 8.60
CA LEU A 215 -0.22 14.07 8.07
C LEU A 215 0.47 15.45 7.97
N GLY A 216 0.36 16.10 6.81
CA GLY A 216 1.04 17.38 6.57
C GLY A 216 0.42 18.57 7.30
N SER A 217 -0.89 18.58 7.55
CA SER A 217 -1.62 19.71 8.12
C SER A 217 -2.05 19.46 9.57
N PHE A 218 -1.88 20.47 10.43
CA PHE A 218 -2.39 20.43 11.82
C PHE A 218 -3.91 20.26 11.85
N GLN A 219 -4.65 20.89 10.94
CA GLN A 219 -6.10 20.75 10.84
C GLN A 219 -6.50 19.31 10.55
N ASN A 220 -5.79 18.64 9.63
CA ASN A 220 -6.03 17.22 9.32
C ASN A 220 -5.71 16.33 10.51
N LYS A 221 -4.64 16.63 11.27
CA LYS A 221 -4.30 15.90 12.51
C LYS A 221 -5.41 16.01 13.54
N LEU A 222 -5.88 17.23 13.81
CA LEU A 222 -6.95 17.47 14.78
C LEU A 222 -8.25 16.77 14.35
N TYR A 223 -8.62 16.89 13.08
CA TYR A 223 -9.81 16.23 12.52
C TYR A 223 -9.74 14.70 12.70
N VAL A 224 -8.60 14.08 12.39
CA VAL A 224 -8.42 12.62 12.55
C VAL A 224 -8.52 12.21 14.02
N VAL A 225 -7.92 12.97 14.95
CA VAL A 225 -8.01 12.69 16.39
C VAL A 225 -9.45 12.82 16.89
N LEU A 226 -10.17 13.88 16.49
CA LEU A 226 -11.57 14.07 16.87
C LEU A 226 -12.43 12.93 16.32
N ASN A 227 -12.26 12.57 15.04
CA ASN A 227 -12.98 11.46 14.41
C ASN A 227 -12.71 10.12 15.14
N TRP A 228 -11.47 9.89 15.57
CA TRP A 228 -11.11 8.73 16.36
C TRP A 228 -11.81 8.68 17.72
N ILE A 229 -11.93 9.81 18.41
CA ILE A 229 -12.62 9.92 19.69
C ILE A 229 -14.13 9.71 19.50
N THR A 230 -14.74 10.40 18.53
CA THR A 230 -16.16 10.27 18.24
C THR A 230 -16.50 8.84 17.81
N THR A 231 -15.68 8.21 16.97
CA THR A 231 -15.89 6.81 16.57
C THR A 231 -15.81 5.85 17.75
N GLN A 232 -14.90 6.08 18.71
CA GLN A 232 -14.83 5.24 19.91
C GLN A 232 -16.01 5.45 20.85
N ALA A 233 -16.49 6.69 20.98
CA ALA A 233 -17.58 7.04 21.89
C ALA A 233 -18.97 6.69 21.33
N LEU A 234 -19.20 6.97 20.04
CA LEU A 234 -20.52 6.93 19.40
C LEU A 234 -20.66 5.82 18.35
N GLY A 235 -19.58 5.11 18.03
CA GLY A 235 -19.53 4.20 16.89
C GLY A 235 -19.25 4.93 15.57
N ARG A 236 -19.13 4.18 14.48
CA ARG A 236 -18.93 4.77 13.15
C ARG A 236 -20.20 5.46 12.68
N ASP A 237 -20.05 6.60 12.02
CA ASP A 237 -21.16 7.23 11.33
C ASP A 237 -21.55 6.38 10.10
N LEU A 238 -22.77 5.85 10.14
CA LEU A 238 -23.38 5.04 9.07
C LEU A 238 -24.53 5.78 8.37
N THR A 239 -24.71 7.07 8.63
CA THR A 239 -25.69 7.89 7.93
C THR A 239 -25.20 8.18 6.51
N ARG A 240 -25.41 7.21 5.63
CA ARG A 240 -25.47 7.38 4.19
C ARG A 240 -26.78 6.82 3.67
N TRP A 241 -27.82 7.59 3.97
CA TRP A 241 -29.05 7.81 3.20
C TRP A 241 -29.41 9.27 3.39
#